data_AF-A0A7C7TC10-F1
#
_entry.id   AF-A0A7C7TC10-F1
#
_cell.length_a   1.000
_cell.length_b   1.000
_cell.length_c   1.000
_cell.angle_alpha   90.00
_cell.angle_beta   90.00
_cell.angle_gamma   90.00
#
_symmetry.space_group_name_H-M   'P 1'
#
loop_
_entity.id
_entity.type
_entity.pdbx_description
1 polymer ?
#
loop_
_entity_poly.entity_id
_entity_poly.type
_entity_poly.pdbx_seq_one_letter_code
_entity_poly.pdbx_strand_id
1 'polypeptide(L)'
;MFFSFLPKIKSCPCCKTINVVKVNGVAYENKIEILSEWILKKIFNCNKCKVKLGLFQHKSTKIENLVWIDFIRCEDFYNKDLHKLQKTKNNLYEEQNNIIKNEKMKKKYYATVKKITDIQNKIRLNQTKLKIKVKIEQRGTLI
;
A
#
# COMPACT_ATOMS: atom_id res chain seq x y z
N MET A 1 15.15 12.08 -31.55
CA MET A 1 15.50 12.10 -30.10
C MET A 1 15.48 10.65 -29.61
N PHE A 2 16.65 10.00 -29.48
CA PHE A 2 16.73 8.63 -28.96
C PHE A 2 16.41 8.66 -27.47
N PHE A 3 15.18 8.30 -27.09
CA PHE A 3 14.90 7.93 -25.70
C PHE A 3 15.72 6.68 -25.42
N SER A 4 16.85 6.81 -24.73
CA SER A 4 17.60 5.67 -24.24
C SER A 4 16.72 4.97 -23.19
N PHE A 5 15.99 3.94 -23.62
CA PHE A 5 15.18 3.06 -22.78
C PHE A 5 16.09 2.12 -21.97
N LEU A 6 17.02 2.71 -21.21
CA LEU A 6 17.93 1.94 -20.37
C LEU A 6 17.13 1.09 -19.39
N PRO A 7 17.35 -0.23 -19.38
CA PRO A 7 16.68 -1.11 -18.44
C PRO A 7 17.01 -0.70 -17.01
N LYS A 8 15.99 -0.65 -16.15
CA LYS A 8 16.12 -0.30 -14.75
C LYS A 8 16.23 -1.57 -13.91
N ILE A 9 17.15 -1.57 -12.95
CA ILE A 9 17.33 -2.68 -12.01
C ILE A 9 16.51 -2.38 -10.76
N LYS A 10 15.58 -3.27 -10.40
CA LYS A 10 14.74 -3.12 -9.19
C LYS A 10 14.63 -4.44 -8.43
N SER A 11 14.79 -4.38 -7.11
CA SER A 11 14.63 -5.55 -6.23
C SER A 11 13.15 -5.76 -5.89
N CYS A 12 12.68 -7.00 -6.00
CA CYS A 12 11.31 -7.36 -5.64
C CYS A 12 11.05 -7.14 -4.14
N PRO A 13 10.01 -6.38 -3.75
CA PRO A 13 9.70 -6.18 -2.33
C PRO A 13 9.28 -7.47 -1.61
N CYS A 14 8.79 -8.48 -2.33
CA CYS A 14 8.39 -9.77 -1.76
C CYS A 14 9.57 -10.72 -1.54
N CYS A 15 10.37 -11.02 -2.58
CA CYS A 15 11.39 -12.07 -2.54
C CYS A 15 12.84 -11.57 -2.72
N LYS A 16 13.03 -10.25 -2.78
CA LYS A 16 14.32 -9.55 -2.97
C LYS A 16 15.08 -9.84 -4.27
N THR A 17 14.57 -10.73 -5.12
CA THR A 17 15.14 -11.02 -6.44
C THR A 17 15.17 -9.76 -7.29
N ILE A 18 16.28 -9.59 -8.02
CA ILE A 18 16.50 -8.49 -8.95
C ILE A 18 15.66 -8.71 -10.22
N ASN A 19 14.98 -7.66 -10.66
CA ASN A 19 14.23 -7.63 -11.92
C ASN A 19 14.78 -6.51 -12.80
N VAL A 20 14.95 -6.81 -14.08
CA VAL A 20 15.36 -5.84 -15.10
C VAL A 20 14.10 -5.35 -15.81
N VAL A 21 13.83 -4.05 -15.71
CA VAL A 21 12.56 -3.44 -16.11
C VAL A 21 12.79 -2.37 -17.17
N LYS A 22 12.33 -2.62 -18.40
CA LYS A 22 12.26 -1.61 -19.47
C LYS A 22 10.98 -0.78 -19.32
N VAL A 23 11.06 0.55 -19.32
CA VAL A 23 9.90 1.44 -19.14
C VAL A 23 9.70 2.26 -20.41
N ASN A 24 8.56 2.08 -21.09
CA ASN A 24 8.36 2.62 -22.44
C ASN A 24 7.78 4.06 -22.46
N GLY A 25 8.00 4.86 -21.40
CA GLY A 25 7.50 6.24 -21.30
C GLY A 25 5.99 6.40 -21.05
N VAL A 26 5.18 5.39 -21.36
CA VAL A 26 3.71 5.40 -21.18
C VAL A 26 3.35 5.39 -19.68
N ALA A 27 2.42 6.27 -19.30
CA ALA A 27 1.78 6.25 -17.99
C ALA A 27 0.50 5.39 -18.05
N TYR A 28 0.31 4.55 -17.05
CA TYR A 28 -0.89 3.73 -16.89
C TYR A 28 -1.83 4.38 -15.89
N GLU A 29 -3.12 4.07 -16.03
CA GLU A 29 -4.14 4.46 -15.05
C GLU A 29 -3.80 3.89 -13.66
N ASN A 30 -3.71 4.76 -12.67
CA ASN A 30 -3.48 4.38 -11.28
C ASN A 30 -4.81 4.29 -10.53
N LYS A 31 -5.24 3.06 -10.21
CA LYS A 31 -6.48 2.78 -9.48
C LYS A 31 -6.28 2.64 -7.96
N ILE A 32 -5.07 2.85 -7.45
CA ILE A 32 -4.74 2.72 -6.03
C ILE A 32 -4.81 4.12 -5.40
N GLU A 33 -5.81 4.35 -4.58
CA GLU A 33 -6.11 5.68 -4.00
C GLU A 33 -4.97 6.15 -3.08
N ILE A 34 -4.40 5.27 -2.26
CA ILE A 34 -3.28 5.64 -1.37
C ILE A 34 -2.01 6.05 -2.14
N LEU A 35 -1.94 5.73 -3.43
CA LEU A 35 -0.85 6.12 -4.33
C LEU A 35 -1.28 7.21 -5.30
N SER A 36 -2.30 8.02 -4.99
CA SER A 36 -2.82 9.07 -5.87
C SER A 36 -1.76 10.07 -6.35
N GLU A 37 -0.75 10.37 -5.52
CA GLU A 37 0.39 11.24 -5.85
C GLU A 37 1.49 10.55 -6.67
N TRP A 38 1.25 9.31 -7.10
CA TRP A 38 2.17 8.52 -7.88
C TRP A 38 1.58 8.17 -9.25
N ILE A 39 2.45 8.22 -10.25
CA ILE A 39 2.15 7.81 -11.63
C ILE A 39 2.62 6.37 -11.80
N LEU A 40 1.72 5.49 -12.22
CA LEU A 40 2.06 4.12 -12.56
C LEU A 40 2.79 4.08 -13.90
N LYS A 41 4.08 3.70 -13.89
CA LYS A 41 4.92 3.65 -15.09
C LYS A 41 4.95 2.29 -15.77
N LYS A 42 4.78 1.21 -15.00
CA LYS A 42 4.75 -0.15 -15.54
C LYS A 42 4.16 -1.14 -14.54
N ILE A 43 3.47 -2.14 -15.07
CA ILE A 43 3.08 -3.35 -14.33
C ILE A 43 3.85 -4.53 -14.92
N PHE A 44 4.37 -5.41 -14.06
CA PHE A 44 5.04 -6.64 -14.47
C PHE A 44 5.02 -7.67 -13.33
N ASN A 45 5.30 -8.94 -13.63
CA ASN A 45 5.41 -9.98 -12.60
C ASN A 45 6.88 -10.17 -12.20
N CYS A 46 7.13 -10.43 -10.92
CA CYS A 46 8.49 -10.77 -10.49
C CYS A 46 8.96 -12.06 -11.19
N ASN A 47 10.20 -12.08 -11.67
CA ASN A 47 10.77 -13.23 -12.37
C ASN A 47 10.78 -14.51 -11.52
N LYS A 48 11.02 -14.38 -10.20
CA LYS A 48 11.07 -15.51 -9.26
C LYS A 48 9.72 -15.81 -8.61
N CYS A 49 9.19 -14.87 -7.82
CA CYS A 49 7.98 -15.12 -7.03
C CYS A 49 6.67 -14.91 -7.79
N LYS A 50 6.71 -14.49 -9.06
CA LYS A 50 5.56 -14.24 -9.95
C LYS A 50 4.51 -13.25 -9.47
N VAL A 51 4.67 -12.66 -8.29
CA VAL A 51 3.75 -11.62 -7.78
C VAL A 51 3.70 -10.42 -8.71
N LYS A 52 2.52 -9.79 -8.79
CA LYS A 52 2.29 -8.61 -9.61
C LYS A 52 2.88 -7.36 -8.95
N LEU A 53 3.81 -6.74 -9.66
CA LEU A 53 4.53 -5.55 -9.23
C LEU A 53 4.12 -4.33 -10.08
N GLY A 54 4.06 -3.17 -9.43
CA GLY A 54 3.86 -1.88 -10.07
C GLY A 54 5.05 -0.97 -9.81
N LEU A 55 5.64 -0.43 -10.87
CA LEU A 55 6.65 0.62 -10.78
C LEU A 55 5.95 1.98 -10.80
N PHE A 56 6.04 2.70 -9.70
CA PHE A 56 5.43 3.99 -9.50
C PHE A 56 6.49 5.09 -9.51
N GLN A 57 6.13 6.27 -10.00
CA GLN A 57 6.95 7.47 -9.95
C GLN A 57 6.17 8.60 -9.28
N HIS A 58 6.72 9.21 -8.24
CA HIS A 58 6.10 10.33 -7.56
C HIS A 58 5.96 11.53 -8.51
N LYS A 59 4.80 12.21 -8.50
CA LYS A 59 4.50 13.30 -9.45
C LYS A 59 5.48 14.46 -9.34
N SER A 60 5.79 14.92 -8.11
CA SER A 60 6.68 16.06 -7.86
C SER A 60 8.16 15.67 -7.83
N THR A 61 8.59 14.87 -6.85
CA THR A 61 9.99 14.50 -6.61
C THR A 61 10.61 13.62 -7.69
N LYS A 62 9.80 13.04 -8.60
CA LYS A 62 10.24 12.08 -9.63
C LYS A 62 10.89 10.80 -9.08
N ILE A 63 10.86 10.58 -7.77
CA ILE A 63 11.36 9.37 -7.10
C ILE A 63 10.53 8.16 -7.57
N GLU A 64 11.20 7.05 -7.80
CA GLU A 64 10.56 5.81 -8.19
C GLU A 64 10.49 4.80 -7.04
N ASN A 65 9.36 4.11 -6.95
CA ASN A 65 9.18 3.03 -5.99
C ASN A 65 8.55 1.80 -6.66
N LEU A 66 9.02 0.62 -6.27
CA LEU A 66 8.49 -0.66 -6.78
C LEU A 66 7.61 -1.30 -5.70
N VAL A 67 6.36 -1.51 -6.05
CA VAL A 67 5.32 -1.90 -5.08
C VAL A 67 4.74 -3.26 -5.47
N TRP A 68 4.50 -4.11 -4.47
CA TRP A 68 3.66 -5.29 -4.65
C TRP A 68 2.19 -4.87 -4.61
N ILE A 69 1.52 -4.93 -5.76
CA ILE A 69 0.19 -4.34 -5.96
C ILE A 69 -0.84 -4.97 -5.01
N ASP A 70 -0.91 -6.29 -4.93
CA ASP A 70 -1.93 -6.95 -4.09
C ASP A 70 -1.69 -6.73 -2.59
N PHE A 71 -0.42 -6.56 -2.19
CA PHE A 71 -0.07 -6.25 -0.81
C PHE A 71 -0.56 -4.85 -0.39
N ILE A 72 -0.40 -3.85 -1.27
CA ILE A 72 -0.89 -2.50 -1.03
C ILE A 72 -2.41 -2.42 -1.12
N ARG A 73 -3.05 -3.19 -1.99
CA ARG A 73 -4.52 -3.25 -2.07
C ARG A 73 -5.18 -3.66 -0.76
N CYS A 74 -4.51 -4.45 0.08
CA CYS A 74 -5.01 -4.75 1.42
C CYS A 74 -5.23 -3.49 2.26
N GLU A 75 -4.38 -2.49 2.11
CA GLU A 75 -4.47 -1.21 2.83
C GLU A 75 -5.41 -0.24 2.10
N ASP A 76 -5.29 -0.15 0.78
CA ASP A 76 -6.11 0.71 -0.08
C ASP A 76 -7.61 0.47 0.10
N PHE A 77 -8.01 -0.79 0.28
CA PHE A 77 -9.40 -1.17 0.54
C PHE A 77 -10.01 -0.47 1.76
N TYR A 78 -9.21 -0.23 2.81
CA TYR A 78 -9.67 0.42 4.04
C TYR A 78 -9.32 1.91 4.10
N ASN A 79 -8.72 2.48 3.03
CA ASN A 79 -8.19 3.83 3.04
C ASN A 79 -9.24 4.88 3.47
N LYS A 80 -10.42 4.85 2.85
CA LYS A 80 -11.53 5.77 3.15
C LYS A 80 -12.01 5.66 4.60
N ASP A 81 -12.17 4.43 5.09
CA ASP A 81 -12.62 4.17 6.46
C ASP A 81 -11.60 4.64 7.49
N LEU A 82 -10.31 4.37 7.25
CA LEU A 82 -9.22 4.83 8.10
C LEU A 82 -9.14 6.35 8.13
N HIS A 83 -9.23 7.01 6.97
CA HIS A 83 -9.20 8.48 6.89
C HIS A 83 -10.38 9.10 7.66
N LYS A 84 -11.59 8.55 7.53
CA LYS A 84 -12.78 8.99 8.28
C LYS A 84 -12.62 8.80 9.78
N LEU A 85 -12.12 7.64 10.21
CA LEU A 85 -11.89 7.34 11.63
C LEU A 85 -10.77 8.20 12.22
N GLN A 86 -9.71 8.48 11.48
CA GLN A 86 -8.62 9.36 11.90
C GLN A 86 -9.11 10.81 12.05
N LYS A 87 -9.88 11.33 11.09
CA LYS A 87 -10.52 12.65 11.22
C LYS A 87 -11.40 12.71 12.46
N THR A 88 -12.24 11.69 12.68
CA THR A 88 -13.10 11.59 13.87
C THR A 88 -12.27 11.56 15.16
N LYS A 89 -11.18 10.79 15.19
CA LYS A 89 -10.27 10.71 16.34
C LYS A 89 -9.66 12.07 16.67
N ASN A 90 -9.22 12.82 15.66
CA ASN A 90 -8.59 14.14 15.85
C ASN A 90 -9.61 15.16 16.37
N ASN A 91 -10.82 15.21 15.79
CA ASN A 91 -11.89 16.08 16.28
C ASN A 91 -12.23 15.78 17.75
N LEU A 92 -12.36 14.49 18.11
CA LEU A 92 -12.63 14.07 19.49
C LEU A 92 -11.48 14.37 20.46
N TYR A 93 -10.24 14.50 19.97
CA TYR A 93 -9.08 14.87 20.77
C TYR A 93 -9.06 16.38 21.04
N GLU A 94 -9.31 17.20 20.02
CA GLU A 94 -9.44 18.65 20.15
C GLU A 94 -10.60 19.05 21.08
N GLU A 95 -11.76 18.40 20.94
CA GLU A 95 -12.92 18.61 21.81
C GLU A 95 -12.66 18.20 23.27
N GLN A 96 -11.81 17.19 23.51
CA GLN A 96 -11.40 16.79 24.88
C GLN A 96 -10.52 17.84 25.56
N ASN A 97 -9.69 18.57 24.79
CA ASN A 97 -8.81 19.59 25.34
C ASN A 97 -9.55 20.87 25.74
N ASN A 98 -10.79 21.08 25.27
CA ASN A 98 -11.63 22.26 25.56
C ASN A 98 -12.46 22.17 26.87
N ILE A 99 -12.01 21.40 27.86
CA ILE A 99 -12.48 21.44 29.27
C ILE A 99 -14.01 21.33 29.44
N ILE A 100 -14.63 20.27 28.92
CA ILE A 100 -15.81 19.68 29.57
C ILE A 100 -15.58 18.16 29.60
N LYS A 101 -15.19 17.63 30.78
CA LYS A 101 -14.99 16.21 31.04
C LYS A 101 -16.32 15.45 30.90
N ASN A 102 -16.71 15.12 29.67
CA ASN A 102 -17.82 14.22 29.42
C ASN A 102 -17.27 12.80 29.21
N GLU A 103 -17.51 11.90 30.18
CA GLU A 103 -17.09 10.49 30.13
C GLU A 103 -17.53 9.79 28.83
N LYS A 104 -18.67 10.23 28.27
CA LYS A 104 -19.19 9.78 26.98
C LYS A 104 -18.22 10.05 25.81
N MET A 105 -17.55 11.19 25.81
CA MET A 105 -16.61 11.58 24.76
C MET A 105 -15.33 10.77 24.83
N LYS A 106 -14.80 10.57 26.04
CA LYS A 106 -13.67 9.68 26.30
C LYS A 106 -13.97 8.25 25.81
N LYS A 107 -15.17 7.72 26.12
CA LYS A 107 -15.63 6.41 25.60
C LYS A 107 -15.67 6.38 24.07
N LYS A 108 -16.19 7.41 23.40
CA LYS A 108 -16.21 7.51 21.93
C LYS A 108 -14.80 7.55 21.32
N TYR A 109 -13.88 8.29 21.94
CA TYR A 109 -12.49 8.35 21.50
C TYR A 109 -11.83 6.97 21.54
N TYR A 110 -11.87 6.28 22.69
CA TYR A 110 -11.29 4.93 22.79
C TYR A 110 -11.98 3.92 21.88
N ALA A 111 -13.30 4.02 21.69
CA ALA A 111 -14.01 3.18 20.73
C ALA A 111 -13.52 3.43 19.28
N THR A 112 -13.24 4.69 18.92
CA THR A 112 -12.68 5.05 17.61
C THR A 112 -11.27 4.53 17.44
N VAL A 113 -10.41 4.70 18.45
CA VAL A 113 -9.05 4.14 18.46
C VAL A 113 -9.08 2.62 18.32
N LYS A 114 -9.96 1.93 19.05
CA LYS A 114 -10.14 0.47 18.94
C LYS A 114 -10.51 0.07 17.52
N LYS A 115 -11.47 0.74 16.88
CA LYS A 115 -11.84 0.47 15.48
C LYS A 115 -10.67 0.65 14.51
N ILE A 116 -9.85 1.69 14.69
CA ILE A 116 -8.64 1.90 13.88
C ILE A 116 -7.69 0.71 14.05
N THR A 117 -7.42 0.31 15.30
CA THR A 117 -6.56 -0.84 15.62
C THR A 117 -7.10 -2.13 15.01
N ASP A 118 -8.41 -2.37 15.10
CA ASP A 118 -9.06 -3.55 14.53
C ASP A 118 -8.90 -3.61 13.01
N ILE A 119 -9.06 -2.48 12.31
CA ILE A 119 -8.84 -2.39 10.86
C ILE A 119 -7.36 -2.64 10.53
N GLN A 120 -6.43 -2.02 11.25
CA GLN A 120 -4.99 -2.22 11.05
C GLN A 120 -4.59 -3.70 11.25
N ASN A 121 -5.18 -4.37 12.24
CA ASN A 121 -4.97 -5.79 12.47
C ASN A 121 -5.53 -6.64 11.32
N LYS A 122 -6.73 -6.32 10.80
CA LYS A 122 -7.28 -6.98 9.61
C LYS A 122 -6.39 -6.82 8.38
N ILE A 123 -5.85 -5.62 8.14
CA ILE A 123 -4.89 -5.36 7.05
C ILE A 123 -3.66 -6.26 7.19
N ARG A 124 -3.04 -6.29 8.38
CA ARG A 124 -1.86 -7.13 8.67
C ARG A 124 -2.14 -8.62 8.48
N LEU A 125 -3.32 -9.08 8.91
CA LEU A 125 -3.74 -10.47 8.72
C LEU A 125 -3.90 -10.80 7.22
N ASN A 126 -4.54 -9.94 6.45
CA ASN A 126 -4.70 -10.13 5.00
C ASN A 126 -3.36 -10.14 4.26
N GLN A 127 -2.48 -9.20 4.61
CA GLN A 127 -1.11 -9.15 4.09
C GLN A 127 -0.30 -10.41 4.44
N THR A 128 -0.48 -10.95 5.65
CA THR A 128 0.17 -12.20 6.08
C THR A 128 -0.37 -13.39 5.30
N LYS A 129 -1.69 -13.49 5.11
CA LYS A 129 -2.32 -14.53 4.27
C LYS A 129 -1.80 -14.48 2.84
N LEU A 130 -1.66 -13.29 2.24
CA LEU A 130 -1.06 -13.13 0.91
C LEU A 130 0.38 -13.64 0.85
N LYS A 131 1.21 -13.30 1.84
CA LYS A 131 2.59 -13.79 1.93
C LYS A 131 2.66 -15.32 2.02
N ILE A 132 1.79 -15.93 2.83
CA ILE A 132 1.71 -17.39 2.97
C ILE A 132 1.29 -18.02 1.64
N LYS A 133 0.23 -17.49 1.01
CA LYS A 133 -0.24 -17.97 -0.30
C LYS A 133 0.88 -18.00 -1.33
N VAL A 134 1.60 -16.89 -1.48
CA VAL A 134 2.73 -16.79 -2.43
C VAL A 134 3.84 -17.79 -2.11
N LYS A 135 4.14 -18.05 -0.82
CA LYS A 135 5.13 -19.06 -0.43
C LYS A 135 4.69 -20.48 -0.77
N ILE A 136 3.41 -20.81 -0.59
CA ILE A 136 2.85 -22.13 -0.92
C ILE A 136 2.90 -22.34 -2.43
N GLU A 137 2.43 -21.35 -3.21
CA GLU A 137 2.47 -21.42 -4.68
C GLU A 137 3.89 -21.64 -5.20
N GLN A 138 4.89 -20.94 -4.65
CA GLN A 138 6.30 -21.14 -5.02
C GLN A 138 6.81 -22.56 -4.75
N ARG A 139 6.40 -23.19 -3.64
CA ARG A 139 6.80 -24.56 -3.32
C ARG A 139 6.10 -25.57 -4.22
N GLY A 140 4.84 -25.34 -4.56
CA GLY A 140 4.07 -26.20 -5.45
C GLY A 140 4.55 -26.17 -6.91
N THR A 141 5.24 -25.12 -7.34
CA THR A 141 5.83 -25.02 -8.70
C THR A 141 7.22 -25.67 -8.80
N LEU A 142 7.78 -26.18 -7.69
CA LEU A 142 9.08 -26.86 -7.63
C LEU A 142 8.96 -28.40 -7.60
N ILE A 143 7.74 -28.91 -7.76
CA ILE A 143 7.40 -30.34 -7.88
C ILE A 143 6.96 -30.58 -9.33
#